data_AF-A0A2C9L8A8-F1
#
_entry.id   AF-A0A2C9L8A8-F1
#
_cell.length_a   1.000
_cell.length_b   1.000
_cell.length_c   1.000
_cell.angle_alpha   90.00
_cell.angle_beta   90.00
_cell.angle_gamma   90.00
#
_symmetry.space_group_name_H-M   'P 1'
#
loop_
_entity.id
_entity.type
_entity.pdbx_description
1 polymer ?
#
loop_
_entity_poly.entity_id
_entity_poly.type
_entity_poly.pdbx_seq_one_letter_code
_entity_poly.pdbx_strand_id
1 'polypeptide(L)'
;MCGKSCLIILCMFIATEFVAHAQLSSKKRKNQCEFEQPDCGFCGKRINVTLIARNTIREPTFEVTADVTRVHKRELLSFLEIAAQIASEFKFVVSNAGSGYQVESINGLPRSNEEQWQILSNDVPLECGVSNYIPRSDDTIVFNFTSTL
;
A
#
# COMPACT_ATOMS: atom_id res chain seq x y z
N MET A 1 -38.49 -66.96 -22.85
CA MET A 1 -39.92 -66.56 -22.99
C MET A 1 -40.48 -66.24 -21.61
N CYS A 2 -41.58 -65.49 -21.56
CA CYS A 2 -42.15 -64.73 -20.43
C CYS A 2 -41.38 -63.44 -20.07
N GLY A 3 -41.98 -62.25 -20.05
CA GLY A 3 -43.40 -61.92 -20.13
C GLY A 3 -43.72 -60.78 -19.16
N LYS A 4 -43.82 -59.56 -19.72
CA LYS A 4 -44.49 -58.35 -19.24
C LYS A 4 -44.95 -58.32 -17.76
N SER A 5 -44.46 -57.36 -17.00
CA SER A 5 -45.33 -56.56 -16.12
C SER A 5 -44.69 -55.20 -15.86
N CYS A 6 -45.40 -54.20 -16.36
CA CYS A 6 -45.15 -52.78 -16.20
C CYS A 6 -45.75 -52.36 -14.85
N LEU A 7 -44.94 -51.83 -13.95
CA LEU A 7 -45.44 -51.07 -12.80
C LEU A 7 -44.76 -49.70 -12.81
N ILE A 8 -45.52 -48.72 -13.27
CA ILE A 8 -45.17 -47.30 -13.23
C ILE A 8 -45.32 -46.87 -11.78
N ILE A 9 -44.20 -46.74 -11.05
CA ILE A 9 -44.19 -46.07 -9.75
C ILE A 9 -43.87 -44.60 -10.03
N LEU A 10 -44.93 -43.80 -9.97
CA LEU A 10 -44.90 -42.34 -10.04
C LEU A 10 -44.31 -41.80 -8.73
N CYS A 11 -42.98 -41.72 -8.64
CA CYS A 11 -42.33 -41.01 -7.55
C CYS A 11 -42.33 -39.50 -7.84
N MET A 12 -43.31 -38.78 -7.28
CA MET A 12 -43.23 -37.34 -7.11
C MET A 12 -42.10 -37.00 -6.13
N PHE A 13 -40.89 -36.78 -6.64
CA PHE A 13 -39.84 -36.15 -5.86
C PHE A 13 -39.98 -34.64 -6.02
N ILE A 14 -40.41 -34.04 -4.92
CA ILE A 14 -40.55 -32.62 -4.66
C ILE A 14 -39.20 -31.97 -5.00
N ALA A 15 -39.20 -31.02 -5.93
CA ALA A 15 -38.04 -30.21 -6.23
C ALA A 15 -37.66 -29.45 -4.96
N THR A 16 -36.64 -29.92 -4.24
CA THR A 16 -36.00 -29.14 -3.20
C THR A 16 -35.07 -28.15 -3.89
N GLU A 17 -35.53 -26.91 -3.99
CA GLU A 17 -34.70 -25.78 -4.35
C GLU A 17 -33.53 -25.69 -3.36
N PHE A 18 -32.37 -26.19 -3.77
CA PHE A 18 -31.12 -25.89 -3.10
C PHE A 18 -30.80 -24.42 -3.38
N VAL A 19 -31.34 -23.53 -2.55
CA VAL A 19 -30.89 -22.14 -2.50
C VAL A 19 -29.48 -22.17 -1.91
N ALA A 20 -28.49 -22.29 -2.79
CA ALA A 20 -27.10 -22.07 -2.46
C ALA A 20 -26.95 -20.60 -2.04
N HIS A 21 -27.07 -20.34 -0.74
CA HIS A 21 -26.62 -19.09 -0.13
C HIS A 21 -25.11 -19.04 -0.24
N ALA A 22 -24.61 -18.56 -1.38
CA ALA A 22 -23.26 -18.07 -1.51
C ALA A 22 -23.10 -16.92 -0.52
N GLN A 23 -22.58 -17.22 0.67
CA GLN A 23 -22.08 -16.21 1.58
C GLN A 23 -20.88 -15.55 0.89
N LEU A 24 -21.14 -14.46 0.17
CA LEU A 24 -20.14 -13.48 -0.22
C LEU A 24 -19.57 -12.91 1.09
N SER A 25 -18.54 -13.58 1.60
CA SER A 25 -17.66 -13.03 2.61
C SER A 25 -17.06 -11.75 2.03
N SER A 26 -17.65 -10.63 2.39
CA SER A 26 -17.08 -9.30 2.15
C SER A 26 -15.73 -9.28 2.86
N LYS A 27 -14.66 -9.57 2.12
CA LYS A 27 -13.30 -9.19 2.50
C LYS A 27 -13.31 -7.66 2.57
N LYS A 28 -13.53 -7.13 3.78
CA LYS A 28 -13.33 -5.72 4.09
C LYS A 28 -11.96 -5.34 3.52
N ARG A 29 -11.92 -4.47 2.52
CA ARG A 29 -10.65 -3.97 1.96
C ARG A 29 -9.91 -3.30 3.11
N LYS A 30 -8.80 -3.90 3.54
CA LYS A 30 -7.88 -3.22 4.46
C LYS A 30 -7.47 -1.91 3.82
N ASN A 31 -7.62 -0.79 4.54
CA ASN A 31 -7.09 0.48 4.06
C ASN A 31 -5.55 0.39 4.05
N GLN A 32 -4.88 1.04 3.09
CA GLN A 32 -3.42 0.97 2.93
C GLN A 32 -2.65 1.41 4.19
N CYS A 33 -3.34 2.15 5.04
CA CYS A 33 -2.87 2.76 6.27
C CYS A 33 -3.40 2.06 7.52
N GLU A 34 -4.03 0.88 7.39
CA GLU A 34 -4.36 0.06 8.55
C GLU A 34 -3.06 -0.29 9.27
N PHE A 35 -3.03 -0.10 10.58
CA PHE A 35 -1.90 -0.54 11.39
C PHE A 35 -1.76 -2.06 11.27
N GLU A 36 -0.85 -2.50 10.40
CA GLU A 36 -0.36 -3.86 10.41
C GLU A 36 0.68 -3.93 11.52
N GLN A 37 0.45 -4.75 12.54
CA GLN A 37 1.48 -5.00 13.54
C GLN A 37 2.70 -5.57 12.80
N PRO A 38 3.84 -4.87 12.79
CA PRO A 38 5.00 -5.35 12.05
C PRO A 38 5.44 -6.68 12.66
N ASP A 39 5.88 -7.61 11.80
CA ASP A 39 6.70 -8.73 12.27
C ASP A 39 7.84 -8.11 13.11
N CYS A 40 8.07 -8.65 14.30
CA CYS A 40 8.94 -8.05 15.33
C CYS A 40 10.21 -7.39 14.75
N GLY A 41 10.65 -6.24 15.27
CA GLY A 41 11.57 -5.34 14.56
C GLY A 41 12.75 -5.98 13.80
N PHE A 42 13.55 -6.85 14.43
CA PHE A 42 14.68 -7.53 13.76
C PHE A 42 14.33 -8.87 13.10
N CYS A 43 13.07 -9.25 13.16
CA CYS A 43 12.48 -10.45 12.58
C CYS A 43 11.55 -10.06 11.43
N GLY A 44 10.98 -11.06 10.77
CA GLY A 44 10.11 -10.83 9.61
C GLY A 44 10.86 -10.80 8.29
N LYS A 45 10.07 -10.76 7.21
CA LYS A 45 10.58 -10.85 5.85
C LYS A 45 11.40 -9.61 5.51
N ARG A 46 12.51 -9.83 4.82
CA ARG A 46 13.26 -8.77 4.16
C ARG A 46 12.60 -8.45 2.83
N ILE A 47 12.42 -7.17 2.57
CA ILE A 47 11.76 -6.65 1.37
C ILE A 47 12.68 -5.68 0.65
N ASN A 48 12.36 -5.45 -0.62
CA ASN A 48 12.96 -4.41 -1.44
C ASN A 48 11.91 -3.33 -1.69
N VAL A 49 12.30 -2.07 -1.67
CA VAL A 49 11.41 -0.94 -1.94
C VAL A 49 12.18 0.08 -2.76
N THR A 50 11.55 0.60 -3.82
CA THR A 50 12.09 1.69 -4.62
C THR A 50 11.48 2.99 -4.10
N LEU A 51 12.30 3.94 -3.65
CA LEU A 51 11.84 5.27 -3.25
C LEU A 51 12.22 6.29 -4.32
N ILE A 52 11.27 7.11 -4.75
CA ILE A 52 11.46 8.17 -5.75
C ILE A 52 11.00 9.50 -5.14
N ALA A 53 11.85 10.51 -5.16
CA ALA A 53 11.46 11.89 -4.85
C ALA A 53 11.48 12.71 -6.14
N ARG A 54 10.33 13.29 -6.50
CA ARG A 54 10.14 14.00 -7.77
C ARG A 54 9.59 15.39 -7.55
N ASN A 55 10.22 16.38 -8.15
CA ASN A 55 9.73 17.74 -8.27
C ASN A 55 9.82 18.17 -9.74
N THR A 56 8.66 18.45 -10.34
CA THR A 56 8.54 18.93 -11.74
C THR A 56 7.91 20.32 -11.84
N ILE A 57 7.50 20.90 -10.71
CA ILE A 57 6.71 22.15 -10.68
C ILE A 57 7.49 23.35 -10.11
N ARG A 58 8.62 23.11 -9.42
CA ARG A 58 9.50 24.16 -8.90
C ARG A 58 10.91 24.02 -9.47
N GLU A 59 11.53 25.13 -9.83
CA GLU A 59 12.94 25.14 -10.22
C GLU A 59 13.85 25.24 -8.97
N PRO A 60 14.98 24.49 -8.92
CA PRO A 60 15.38 23.49 -9.90
C PRO A 60 14.51 22.23 -9.83
N THR A 61 14.10 21.72 -10.99
CA THR A 61 13.43 20.41 -11.07
C THR A 61 14.40 19.28 -10.72
N PHE A 62 13.89 18.19 -10.15
CA PHE A 62 14.70 17.02 -9.82
C PHE A 62 13.89 15.73 -9.75
N GLU A 63 14.60 14.62 -9.97
CA GLU A 63 14.13 13.27 -9.67
C GLU A 63 15.28 12.48 -9.05
N VAL A 64 15.07 11.97 -7.84
CA VAL A 64 16.07 11.19 -7.10
C VAL A 64 15.46 9.83 -6.79
N THR A 65 16.20 8.76 -7.09
CA THR A 65 15.79 7.38 -6.82
C THR A 65 16.74 6.74 -5.82
N ALA A 66 16.17 5.95 -4.90
CA ALA A 66 16.91 5.19 -3.90
C ALA A 66 16.32 3.76 -3.79
N ASP A 67 17.14 2.77 -4.15
CA ASP A 67 16.77 1.35 -4.08
C ASP A 67 17.14 0.77 -2.71
N VAL A 68 16.16 0.61 -1.83
CA VAL A 68 16.35 0.08 -0.49
C VAL A 68 16.09 -1.42 -0.50
N THR A 69 17.16 -2.21 -0.51
CA THR A 69 17.07 -3.68 -0.69
C THR A 69 17.39 -4.47 0.57
N ARG A 70 16.75 -5.63 0.72
CA ARG A 70 16.96 -6.60 1.81
C ARG A 70 16.81 -6.00 3.22
N VAL A 71 15.91 -5.04 3.38
CA VAL A 71 15.61 -4.41 4.68
C VAL A 71 14.42 -5.10 5.32
N HIS A 72 14.44 -5.25 6.65
CA HIS A 72 13.31 -5.82 7.39
C HIS A 72 12.05 -4.98 7.17
N LYS A 73 10.91 -5.64 6.87
CA LYS A 73 9.62 -4.98 6.68
C LYS A 73 9.26 -4.16 7.92
N ARG A 74 9.13 -2.84 7.75
CA ARG A 74 8.81 -1.83 8.79
C ARG A 74 8.14 -0.62 8.15
N GLU A 75 7.79 0.36 8.97
CA GLU A 75 7.19 1.63 8.55
C GLU A 75 8.06 2.35 7.52
N LEU A 76 7.42 3.05 6.58
CA LEU A 76 8.06 3.79 5.48
C LEU A 76 9.13 4.78 5.95
N LEU A 77 8.96 5.36 7.15
CA LEU A 77 9.96 6.22 7.78
C LEU A 77 11.33 5.53 7.90
N SER A 78 11.38 4.23 8.25
CA SER A 78 12.66 3.49 8.32
C SER A 78 13.33 3.36 6.95
N PHE A 79 12.54 3.22 5.89
CA PHE A 79 13.06 3.16 4.52
C PHE A 79 13.58 4.52 4.07
N LEU A 80 12.90 5.61 4.44
CA LEU A 80 13.37 6.97 4.19
C LEU A 80 14.72 7.25 4.86
N GLU A 81 14.90 6.85 6.12
CA GLU A 81 16.16 7.00 6.84
C GLU A 81 17.32 6.30 6.11
N ILE A 82 17.08 5.11 5.54
CA ILE A 82 18.07 4.38 4.75
C ILE A 82 18.31 5.06 3.40
N ALA A 83 17.24 5.51 2.73
CA ALA A 83 17.34 6.25 1.46
C ALA A 83 18.23 7.49 1.60
N ALA A 84 18.07 8.25 2.69
CA ALA A 84 18.90 9.42 2.98
C ALA A 84 20.39 9.09 3.23
N GLN A 85 20.71 7.85 3.61
CA GLN A 85 22.09 7.38 3.76
C GLN A 85 22.72 6.95 2.43
N ILE A 86 21.94 6.37 1.51
CA ILE A 86 22.43 5.85 0.23
C ILE A 86 22.37 6.88 -0.91
N ALA A 87 21.44 7.83 -0.85
CA ALA A 87 21.26 8.88 -1.84
C ALA A 87 21.27 10.25 -1.14
N SER A 88 22.36 10.99 -1.28
CA SER A 88 22.59 12.26 -0.55
C SER A 88 21.58 13.37 -0.87
N GLU A 89 20.92 13.30 -2.02
CA GLU A 89 19.86 14.21 -2.45
C GLU A 89 18.50 13.81 -1.86
N PHE A 90 18.36 12.59 -1.35
CA PHE A 90 17.17 12.10 -0.64
C PHE A 90 17.16 12.51 0.84
N LYS A 91 17.75 13.67 1.18
CA LYS A 91 17.64 14.26 2.52
C LYS A 91 16.23 14.79 2.72
N PHE A 92 15.63 14.48 3.86
CA PHE A 92 14.25 14.84 4.14
C PHE A 92 14.08 15.44 5.54
N VAL A 93 12.99 16.17 5.72
CA VAL A 93 12.52 16.65 7.03
C VAL A 93 11.09 16.16 7.21
N VAL A 94 10.76 15.71 8.43
CA VAL A 94 9.40 15.33 8.81
C VAL A 94 8.95 16.10 10.05
N SER A 95 7.65 16.32 10.17
CA SER A 95 7.01 16.85 11.37
C SER A 95 5.87 15.94 11.82
N ASN A 96 5.55 15.95 13.11
CA ASN A 96 4.40 15.20 13.63
C ASN A 96 3.13 16.05 13.49
N ALA A 97 2.15 15.56 12.74
CA ALA A 97 0.89 16.26 12.47
C ALA A 97 -0.31 15.60 13.19
N GLY A 98 -0.09 14.87 14.28
CA GLY A 98 -1.14 14.18 15.06
C GLY A 98 -1.68 12.91 14.42
N SER A 99 -1.70 12.83 13.09
CA SER A 99 -2.01 11.62 12.29
C SER A 99 -0.78 10.78 11.94
N GLY A 100 0.41 11.20 12.38
CA GLY A 100 1.69 10.56 12.08
C GLY A 100 2.74 11.58 11.61
N TYR A 101 3.90 11.08 11.19
CA TYR A 101 4.94 11.90 10.59
C TYR A 101 4.58 12.24 9.14
N GLN A 102 4.56 13.52 8.81
CA GLN A 102 4.37 14.05 7.48
C GLN A 102 5.69 14.60 6.93
N VAL A 103 5.88 14.50 5.62
CA VAL A 103 7.08 15.01 4.95
C VAL A 103 6.95 16.52 4.76
N GLU A 104 7.87 17.25 5.36
CA GLU A 104 7.97 18.71 5.29
C GLU A 104 8.89 19.16 4.16
N SER A 105 9.97 18.43 3.89
CA SER A 105 10.88 18.73 2.80
C SER A 105 11.60 17.49 2.29
N ILE A 106 11.99 17.50 1.02
CA ILE A 106 12.95 16.57 0.41
C ILE A 106 13.90 17.38 -0.46
N ASN A 107 15.19 17.03 -0.43
CA ASN A 107 16.26 17.72 -1.14
C ASN A 107 16.29 19.25 -0.88
N GLY A 108 15.93 19.64 0.35
CA GLY A 108 15.88 21.05 0.75
C GLY A 108 14.68 21.85 0.23
N LEU A 109 13.77 21.25 -0.56
CA LEU A 109 12.54 21.89 -1.03
C LEU A 109 11.41 21.70 0.00
N PRO A 110 10.99 22.75 0.73
CA PRO A 110 9.94 22.66 1.73
C PRO A 110 8.55 22.68 1.09
N ARG A 111 7.57 22.08 1.78
CA ARG A 111 6.15 22.29 1.50
C ARG A 111 5.72 23.71 1.87
N SER A 112 4.58 24.14 1.34
CA SER A 112 3.93 25.41 1.63
C SER A 112 2.42 25.20 1.88
N ASN A 113 1.64 26.29 1.91
CA ASN A 113 0.19 26.19 2.02
C ASN A 113 -0.47 25.70 0.72
N GLU A 114 0.18 25.91 -0.42
CA GLU A 114 -0.35 25.61 -1.76
C GLU A 114 0.36 24.41 -2.40
N GLU A 115 1.44 23.91 -1.78
CA GLU A 115 2.30 22.87 -2.33
C GLU A 115 2.72 21.88 -1.25
N GLN A 116 2.73 20.60 -1.58
CA GLN A 116 2.99 19.54 -0.62
C GLN A 116 3.67 18.34 -1.27
N TRP A 117 4.27 17.50 -0.42
CA TRP A 117 4.79 16.20 -0.81
C TRP A 117 3.70 15.14 -0.73
N GLN A 118 3.08 14.81 -1.87
CA GLN A 118 2.12 13.72 -1.97
C GLN A 118 2.86 12.38 -2.01
N ILE A 119 2.41 11.41 -1.22
CA ILE A 119 3.01 10.07 -1.17
C ILE A 119 2.12 9.13 -1.99
N LEU A 120 2.72 8.43 -2.95
CA LEU A 120 2.07 7.44 -3.80
C LEU A 120 2.74 6.09 -3.55
N SER A 121 1.95 5.02 -3.41
CA SER A 121 2.42 3.63 -3.48
C SER A 121 1.91 3.00 -4.76
N ASN A 122 2.82 2.63 -5.67
CA ASN A 122 2.51 2.10 -6.99
C ASN A 122 1.44 2.95 -7.72
N ASP A 123 1.69 4.26 -7.79
CA ASP A 123 0.81 5.30 -8.36
C ASP A 123 -0.52 5.53 -7.63
N VAL A 124 -0.76 4.88 -6.49
CA VAL A 124 -1.96 5.10 -5.67
C VAL A 124 -1.64 6.04 -4.50
N PRO A 125 -2.33 7.18 -4.35
CA PRO A 125 -2.13 8.08 -3.22
C PRO A 125 -2.36 7.41 -1.87
N LEU A 126 -1.45 7.63 -0.93
CA LEU A 126 -1.59 7.22 0.46
C LEU A 126 -2.39 8.24 1.26
N GLU A 127 -3.23 7.75 2.17
CA GLU A 127 -4.05 8.56 3.08
C GLU A 127 -3.41 8.74 4.47
N CYS A 128 -2.14 8.35 4.63
CA CYS A 128 -1.42 8.41 5.90
C CYS A 128 0.02 8.85 5.74
N GLY A 129 0.61 9.27 6.86
CA GLY A 129 2.02 9.66 6.95
C GLY A 129 2.97 8.47 6.89
N VAL A 130 4.26 8.80 6.79
CA VAL A 130 5.36 7.84 6.63
C VAL A 130 5.57 6.93 7.84
N SER A 131 4.99 7.29 8.99
CA SER A 131 5.06 6.51 10.23
C SER A 131 4.01 5.41 10.34
N ASN A 132 3.01 5.38 9.46
CA ASN A 132 1.88 4.45 9.58
C ASN A 132 1.82 3.48 8.40
N TYR A 133 2.37 3.87 7.25
CA TYR A 133 2.41 3.01 6.08
C TYR A 133 3.55 2.01 6.18
N ILE A 134 3.26 0.73 5.93
CA ILE A 134 4.26 -0.34 5.87
C ILE A 134 4.32 -0.86 4.42
N PRO A 135 5.42 -0.60 3.68
CA PRO A 135 5.56 -1.07 2.30
C PRO A 135 5.53 -2.60 2.17
N ARG A 136 5.15 -3.06 1.00
CA ARG A 136 5.27 -4.44 0.54
C ARG A 136 6.59 -4.62 -0.22
N SER A 137 6.97 -5.88 -0.43
CA SER A 137 8.08 -6.17 -1.32
C SER A 137 7.79 -5.67 -2.72
N ASP A 138 8.79 -5.02 -3.28
CA ASP A 138 8.84 -4.51 -4.65
C ASP A 138 7.87 -3.34 -4.89
N ASP A 139 7.37 -2.70 -3.82
CA ASP A 139 6.64 -1.45 -3.92
C ASP A 139 7.54 -0.33 -4.46
N THR A 140 6.96 0.50 -5.33
CA THR A 140 7.52 1.79 -5.73
C THR A 140 6.79 2.89 -4.99
N ILE A 141 7.50 3.61 -4.13
CA ILE A 141 6.95 4.73 -3.37
C ILE A 141 7.46 6.03 -3.97
N VAL A 142 6.53 6.86 -4.42
CA VAL A 142 6.84 8.16 -5.02
C VAL A 142 6.42 9.27 -4.07
N PHE A 143 7.37 10.11 -3.68
CA PHE A 143 7.14 11.41 -3.06
C PHE A 143 7.10 12.43 -4.19
N ASN A 144 5.90 12.83 -4.59
CA ASN A 144 5.67 13.76 -5.68
C ASN A 144 5.38 15.15 -5.12
N PHE A 145 6.19 16.14 -5.48
CA PHE A 145 5.93 17.54 -5.14
C PHE A 145 4.80 18.05 -6.05
N THR A 146 3.69 18.43 -5.44
CA THR A 146 2.47 18.82 -6.14
C THR A 146 1.88 20.09 -5.55
N SER A 147 1.05 20.77 -6.34
CA SER A 147 0.31 21.95 -5.92
C SER A 147 -1.19 21.64 -5.83
N THR A 148 -1.83 22.14 -4.78
CA THR A 148 -3.29 22.12 -4.61
C THR A 148 -3.87 23.41 -5.20
N LEU A 149 -3.91 23.51 -6.53
CA LEU A 149 -4.63 24.56 -7.25
C LEU A 149 -5.96 24.05 -7.78
#